data_AF-A0A427XVG5-F1
#
_entry.id   AF-A0A427XVG5-F1
#
_cell.length_a   1.000
_cell.length_b   1.000
_cell.length_c   1.000
_cell.angle_alpha   90.00
_cell.angle_beta   90.00
_cell.angle_gamma   90.00
#
_symmetry.space_group_name_H-M   'P 1'
#
loop_
_entity.id
_entity.type
_entity.pdbx_description
1 polymer ?
#
loop_
_entity_poly.entity_id
_entity_poly.type
_entity_poly.pdbx_seq_one_letter_code
_entity_poly.pdbx_strand_id
1 'polypeptide(L)'
;MQIDGQTLPKIWIYICHLWIFVAVGALIMPLIAWILIFAENIDTYHKTMHLYLGNDMSVYDTFSPPSDSGYVNETNIPKHLGGAVFASCLDFAMIIMILISLASELFWKFPFAKNVLLMMWTPGLWNEANMDAIEYFFLIANAFLKIFIVAVTGAQTYTGLTPDTPGGVDTPLFCLYATMILLGSIPLTIIAQMFVLQSAKHAAWGGIRAKQDEEMKAAAKAEGVKEGQKAAAEAAAKKSSSSKK
;
A
#
# COMPACT_ATOMS: atom_id res chain seq x y z
N MET A 1 20.76 26.97 -20.39
CA MET A 1 20.69 26.09 -19.20
C MET A 1 21.14 24.72 -19.65
N GLN A 2 22.40 24.34 -19.38
CA GLN A 2 22.90 23.02 -19.75
C GLN A 2 22.26 22.00 -18.80
N ILE A 3 21.60 20.99 -19.36
CA ILE A 3 21.03 19.89 -18.59
C ILE A 3 22.11 18.82 -18.54
N ASP A 4 22.82 18.75 -17.42
CA ASP A 4 23.82 17.75 -17.13
C ASP A 4 23.18 16.35 -17.22
N GLY A 5 23.92 15.34 -17.67
CA GLY A 5 23.40 13.96 -17.82
C GLY A 5 22.88 13.33 -16.52
N GLN A 6 23.12 13.95 -15.35
CA GLN A 6 22.61 13.52 -14.05
C GLN A 6 21.30 14.22 -13.60
N THR A 7 20.86 15.27 -14.30
CA THR A 7 19.70 16.06 -13.90
C THR A 7 18.38 15.37 -14.30
N LEU A 8 18.36 14.73 -15.47
CA LEU A 8 17.18 14.05 -16.00
C LEU A 8 16.74 12.82 -15.16
N PRO A 9 17.65 11.93 -14.72
CA PRO A 9 17.28 10.84 -13.81
C PRO A 9 16.71 11.32 -12.46
N LYS A 10 17.25 12.42 -11.91
CA LYS A 10 16.74 12.99 -10.65
C LYS A 10 15.33 13.54 -10.81
N ILE A 11 15.08 14.30 -11.88
CA ILE A 11 13.74 14.82 -12.20
C ILE A 11 12.75 13.66 -12.38
N TRP A 12 13.16 12.61 -13.08
CA TRP A 12 12.31 11.43 -13.29
C TRP A 12 11.90 10.77 -11.96
N ILE A 13 12.84 10.59 -11.03
CA ILE A 13 12.51 10.04 -9.70
C ILE A 13 11.52 10.94 -8.94
N TYR A 14 11.65 12.28 -9.03
CA TYR A 14 10.65 13.18 -8.43
C TYR A 14 9.26 13.03 -9.07
N ILE A 15 9.18 12.83 -10.38
CA ILE A 15 7.92 12.54 -11.07
C ILE A 15 7.33 11.21 -10.55
N CYS A 16 8.14 10.16 -10.39
CA CYS A 16 7.68 8.89 -9.81
C CYS A 16 7.16 9.08 -8.38
N HIS A 17 7.82 9.88 -7.54
CA HIS A 17 7.34 10.19 -6.20
C HIS A 17 6.01 10.96 -6.22
N LEU A 18 5.88 11.95 -7.10
CA LEU A 18 4.64 12.70 -7.29
C LEU A 18 3.51 11.76 -7.74
N TRP A 19 3.80 10.84 -8.65
CA TRP A 19 2.84 9.86 -9.14
C TRP A 19 2.30 8.96 -8.02
N ILE A 20 3.13 8.55 -7.06
CA ILE A 20 2.66 7.75 -5.92
C ILE A 20 1.60 8.51 -5.11
N PHE A 21 1.70 9.83 -4.95
CA PHE A 21 0.64 10.61 -4.31
C PHE A 21 -0.65 10.63 -5.11
N VAL A 22 -0.56 10.71 -6.45
CA VAL A 22 -1.73 10.59 -7.33
C VAL A 22 -2.36 9.20 -7.21
N ALA A 23 -1.55 8.15 -7.15
CA ALA A 23 -2.02 6.77 -6.97
C ALA A 23 -2.70 6.55 -5.62
N VAL A 24 -2.22 7.20 -4.55
CA VAL A 24 -2.89 7.26 -3.25
C VAL A 24 -4.24 7.97 -3.37
N GLY A 25 -4.29 9.11 -4.07
CA GLY A 25 -5.56 9.80 -4.37
C GLY A 25 -6.56 8.92 -5.12
N ALA A 26 -6.08 8.11 -6.07
CA ALA A 26 -6.89 7.16 -6.82
C ALA A 26 -7.48 6.03 -5.94
N LEU A 27 -6.84 5.68 -4.82
CA LEU A 27 -7.36 4.73 -3.82
C LEU A 27 -8.29 5.38 -2.79
N ILE A 28 -8.16 6.67 -2.53
CA ILE A 28 -9.07 7.40 -1.63
C ILE A 28 -10.48 7.48 -2.23
N MET A 29 -10.61 7.60 -3.55
CA MET A 29 -11.92 7.61 -4.22
C MET A 29 -12.75 6.34 -3.95
N PRO A 30 -12.27 5.12 -4.24
CA PRO A 30 -13.01 3.91 -3.90
C PRO A 30 -13.20 3.75 -2.40
N LEU A 31 -12.27 4.22 -1.54
CA LEU A 31 -12.50 4.22 -0.08
C LEU A 31 -13.75 5.01 0.28
N ILE A 32 -13.90 6.23 -0.25
CA ILE A 32 -15.08 7.06 -0.05
C ILE A 32 -16.31 6.38 -0.64
N ALA A 33 -16.20 5.78 -1.83
CA ALA A 33 -17.31 5.08 -2.48
C ALA A 33 -17.87 3.96 -1.59
N TRP A 34 -17.00 3.12 -1.03
CA TRP A 34 -17.42 2.04 -0.12
C TRP A 34 -18.00 2.55 1.20
N ILE A 35 -17.53 3.67 1.73
CA ILE A 35 -18.15 4.32 2.90
C ILE A 35 -19.57 4.81 2.56
N LEU A 36 -19.77 5.42 1.39
CA LEU A 36 -21.08 5.88 0.92
C LEU A 36 -22.03 4.71 0.68
N ILE A 37 -21.57 3.67 -0.03
CA ILE A 37 -22.33 2.44 -0.27
C ILE A 37 -22.78 1.82 1.05
N PHE A 38 -21.87 1.68 2.01
CA PHE A 38 -22.20 1.12 3.32
C PHE A 38 -23.27 1.94 4.06
N ALA A 39 -23.14 3.27 4.05
CA ALA A 39 -24.13 4.16 4.68
C ALA A 39 -25.50 4.09 3.98
N GLU A 40 -25.52 4.10 2.65
CA GLU A 40 -26.73 4.04 1.82
C GLU A 40 -27.44 2.68 1.95
N ASN A 41 -26.66 1.59 1.96
CA ASN A 41 -27.12 0.24 2.22
C ASN A 41 -27.79 0.14 3.61
N ILE A 42 -27.15 0.65 4.66
CA ILE A 42 -27.71 0.63 6.02
C ILE A 42 -28.97 1.48 6.12
N ASP A 43 -28.96 2.71 5.59
CA ASP A 43 -30.09 3.62 5.66
C ASP A 43 -31.30 3.06 4.91
N THR A 44 -31.10 2.52 3.72
CA THR A 44 -32.18 1.90 2.92
C THR A 44 -32.68 0.62 3.57
N TYR A 45 -31.80 -0.20 4.13
CA TYR A 45 -32.22 -1.39 4.88
C TYR A 45 -33.03 -1.04 6.13
N HIS A 46 -32.65 0.01 6.87
CA HIS A 46 -33.42 0.50 8.01
C HIS A 46 -34.78 1.05 7.59
N LYS A 47 -34.84 1.82 6.49
CA LYS A 47 -36.09 2.42 5.99
C LYS A 47 -37.06 1.39 5.41
N THR A 48 -36.55 0.43 4.63
CA THR A 48 -37.38 -0.55 3.92
C THR A 48 -37.72 -1.76 4.78
N MET A 49 -36.78 -2.23 5.59
CA MET A 49 -36.92 -3.50 6.33
C MET A 49 -36.98 -3.30 7.84
N HIS A 50 -36.92 -2.07 8.35
CA HIS A 50 -36.93 -1.77 9.79
C HIS A 50 -35.88 -2.56 10.60
N LEU A 51 -34.73 -2.87 9.98
CA LEU A 51 -33.67 -3.72 10.55
C LEU A 51 -34.16 -5.13 10.93
N TYR A 52 -35.18 -5.64 10.24
CA TYR A 52 -35.66 -6.99 10.46
C TYR A 52 -34.64 -8.02 9.95
N LEU A 53 -34.00 -8.70 10.90
CA LEU A 53 -32.95 -9.70 10.68
C LEU A 53 -33.50 -11.14 10.71
N GLY A 54 -34.78 -11.38 10.46
CA GLY A 54 -35.35 -12.75 10.46
C GLY A 54 -35.07 -13.53 9.17
N ASN A 55 -35.62 -14.73 9.03
CA ASN A 55 -35.49 -15.53 7.80
C ASN A 55 -36.85 -15.83 7.15
N ASP A 56 -37.91 -15.18 7.60
CA ASP A 56 -39.28 -15.48 7.18
C ASP A 56 -39.59 -14.77 5.86
N MET A 57 -39.62 -15.54 4.78
CA MET A 57 -39.89 -15.03 3.42
C MET A 57 -41.23 -14.28 3.33
N SER A 58 -42.25 -14.73 4.08
CA SER A 58 -43.56 -14.07 4.14
C SER A 58 -43.52 -12.67 4.73
N VAL A 59 -42.56 -12.37 5.60
CA VAL A 59 -42.34 -11.03 6.17
C VAL A 59 -41.61 -10.15 5.16
N TYR A 60 -40.66 -10.71 4.41
CA TYR A 60 -39.92 -9.98 3.38
C TYR A 60 -40.79 -9.55 2.19
N ASP A 61 -41.75 -10.37 1.80
CA ASP A 61 -42.70 -10.03 0.73
C ASP A 61 -43.62 -8.87 1.11
N THR A 62 -43.80 -8.58 2.42
CA THR A 62 -44.60 -7.43 2.87
C THR A 62 -43.88 -6.08 2.78
N PHE A 63 -42.55 -6.08 2.76
CA PHE A 63 -41.75 -4.85 2.81
C PHE A 63 -41.40 -4.28 1.42
N SER A 64 -41.37 -5.11 0.37
CA SER A 64 -40.83 -4.69 -0.93
C SER A 64 -41.43 -5.46 -2.11
N PRO A 65 -42.54 -4.98 -2.71
CA PRO A 65 -43.00 -5.44 -4.03
C PRO A 65 -42.08 -4.89 -5.14
N PRO A 66 -41.65 -5.69 -6.13
CA PRO A 66 -42.19 -7.00 -6.52
C PRO A 66 -41.52 -8.20 -5.80
N SER A 67 -42.28 -9.29 -5.72
CA SER A 67 -41.90 -10.60 -5.13
C SER A 67 -40.71 -11.29 -5.80
N ASP A 68 -40.27 -10.79 -6.96
CA ASP A 68 -39.37 -11.54 -7.84
C ASP A 68 -37.90 -11.11 -7.70
N SER A 69 -37.61 -10.01 -7.01
CA SER A 69 -36.23 -9.63 -6.68
C SER A 69 -35.82 -10.26 -5.34
N GLY A 70 -34.74 -11.05 -5.36
CA GLY A 70 -34.09 -11.57 -4.15
C GLY A 70 -33.37 -10.50 -3.31
N TYR A 71 -33.51 -9.23 -3.67
CA TYR A 71 -32.82 -8.07 -3.10
C TYR A 71 -33.82 -7.02 -2.63
N VAL A 72 -33.49 -6.28 -1.57
CA VAL A 72 -34.26 -5.10 -1.15
C VAL A 72 -34.22 -4.10 -2.29
N ASN A 73 -35.39 -3.56 -2.67
CA ASN A 73 -35.48 -2.61 -3.78
C ASN A 73 -34.46 -1.49 -3.61
N GLU A 74 -33.79 -1.14 -4.72
CA GLU A 74 -32.82 -0.03 -4.78
C GLU A 74 -31.60 -0.21 -3.86
N THR A 75 -31.27 -1.46 -3.53
CA THR A 75 -30.04 -1.79 -2.79
C THR A 75 -29.37 -3.03 -3.36
N ASN A 76 -28.13 -3.26 -2.90
CA ASN A 76 -27.40 -4.50 -3.15
C ASN A 76 -27.51 -5.50 -1.99
N ILE A 77 -28.44 -5.26 -1.06
CA ILE A 77 -28.70 -6.10 0.10
C ILE A 77 -29.72 -7.18 -0.29
N PRO A 78 -29.36 -8.46 -0.27
CA PRO A 78 -30.33 -9.52 -0.45
C PRO A 78 -31.37 -9.51 0.68
N LYS A 79 -32.63 -9.85 0.37
CA LYS A 79 -33.72 -9.82 1.36
C LYS A 79 -33.51 -10.77 2.53
N HIS A 80 -32.80 -11.88 2.32
CA HIS A 80 -32.53 -12.87 3.37
C HIS A 80 -31.40 -12.41 4.32
N LEU A 81 -31.53 -12.71 5.61
CA LEU A 81 -30.55 -12.35 6.66
C LEU A 81 -29.11 -12.63 6.25
N GLY A 82 -28.85 -13.82 5.71
CA GLY A 82 -27.50 -14.23 5.30
C GLY A 82 -26.89 -13.30 4.25
N GLY A 83 -27.72 -12.75 3.36
CA GLY A 83 -27.29 -11.83 2.33
C GLY A 83 -27.01 -10.42 2.87
N ALA A 84 -27.85 -9.91 3.79
CA ALA A 84 -27.62 -8.60 4.41
C ALA A 84 -26.33 -8.59 5.24
N VAL A 85 -26.08 -9.66 6.00
CA VAL A 85 -24.82 -9.85 6.73
C VAL A 85 -23.65 -9.98 5.74
N PHE A 86 -23.81 -10.76 4.67
CA PHE A 86 -22.77 -10.90 3.64
C PHE A 86 -22.41 -9.57 2.98
N ALA A 87 -23.41 -8.77 2.58
CA ALA A 87 -23.19 -7.45 1.99
C ALA A 87 -22.46 -6.51 2.95
N SER A 88 -22.89 -6.44 4.21
CA SER A 88 -22.22 -5.63 5.23
C SER A 88 -20.77 -6.07 5.47
N CYS A 89 -20.53 -7.38 5.55
CA CYS A 89 -19.19 -7.94 5.67
C CYS A 89 -18.32 -7.63 4.44
N LEU A 90 -18.90 -7.68 3.24
CA LEU A 90 -18.21 -7.32 2.01
C LEU A 90 -17.82 -5.83 2.03
N ASP A 91 -18.75 -4.94 2.37
CA ASP A 91 -18.49 -3.49 2.44
C ASP A 91 -17.31 -3.18 3.39
N PHE A 92 -17.32 -3.77 4.60
CA PHE A 92 -16.21 -3.65 5.55
C PHE A 92 -14.91 -4.28 5.03
N ALA A 93 -14.98 -5.47 4.43
CA ALA A 93 -13.81 -6.14 3.88
C ALA A 93 -13.16 -5.30 2.78
N MET A 94 -13.97 -4.64 1.94
CA MET A 94 -13.50 -3.76 0.87
C MET A 94 -12.80 -2.52 1.43
N ILE A 95 -13.36 -1.88 2.47
CA ILE A 95 -12.70 -0.78 3.18
C ILE A 95 -11.33 -1.23 3.70
N ILE A 96 -11.26 -2.38 4.37
CA ILE A 96 -10.01 -2.93 4.91
C ILE A 96 -9.00 -3.21 3.77
N MET A 97 -9.43 -3.85 2.68
CA MET A 97 -8.57 -4.14 1.53
C MET A 97 -8.02 -2.86 0.89
N ILE A 98 -8.81 -1.80 0.78
CA ILE A 98 -8.36 -0.50 0.27
C ILE A 98 -7.33 0.14 1.22
N LEU A 99 -7.55 0.07 2.54
CA LEU A 99 -6.58 0.56 3.54
C LEU A 99 -5.25 -0.21 3.49
N ILE A 100 -5.31 -1.53 3.28
CA ILE A 100 -4.12 -2.36 3.06
C ILE A 100 -3.39 -1.95 1.77
N SER A 101 -4.12 -1.69 0.69
CA SER A 101 -3.55 -1.21 -0.57
C SER A 101 -2.90 0.16 -0.40
N LEU A 102 -3.54 1.08 0.34
CA LEU A 102 -2.99 2.40 0.69
C LEU A 102 -1.70 2.27 1.51
N ALA A 103 -1.67 1.41 2.52
CA ALA A 103 -0.45 1.13 3.27
C ALA A 103 0.66 0.56 2.37
N SER A 104 0.30 -0.28 1.40
CA SER A 104 1.21 -0.84 0.40
C SER A 104 1.75 0.18 -0.61
N GLU A 105 1.10 1.32 -0.80
CA GLU A 105 1.66 2.44 -1.59
C GLU A 105 2.66 3.28 -0.79
N LEU A 106 2.54 3.26 0.53
CA LEU A 106 3.18 4.21 1.45
C LEU A 106 4.27 3.60 2.33
N PHE A 107 4.46 2.28 2.31
CA PHE A 107 5.36 1.56 3.24
C PHE A 107 6.82 2.00 3.17
N TRP A 108 7.31 2.41 1.99
CA TRP A 108 8.70 2.84 1.80
C TRP A 108 8.96 4.23 2.41
N LYS A 109 7.90 5.03 2.62
CA LYS A 109 8.01 6.40 3.15
C LYS A 109 7.60 6.50 4.62
N PHE A 110 6.58 5.75 5.03
CA PHE A 110 5.98 5.87 6.36
C PHE A 110 6.20 4.59 7.18
N PRO A 111 6.92 4.67 8.33
CA PRO A 111 7.14 3.52 9.20
C PRO A 111 5.84 2.86 9.70
N PHE A 112 4.79 3.65 9.91
CA PHE A 112 3.47 3.13 10.31
C PHE A 112 2.88 2.20 9.25
N ALA A 113 2.92 2.59 7.97
CA ALA A 113 2.41 1.77 6.87
C ALA A 113 3.19 0.46 6.76
N LYS A 114 4.52 0.51 6.94
CA LYS A 114 5.35 -0.70 7.03
C LYS A 114 4.94 -1.61 8.18
N ASN A 115 4.70 -1.05 9.37
CA ASN A 115 4.28 -1.83 10.53
C ASN A 115 2.92 -2.51 10.33
N VAL A 116 1.96 -1.82 9.71
CA VAL A 116 0.65 -2.40 9.36
C VAL A 116 0.81 -3.60 8.44
N LEU A 117 1.67 -3.52 7.42
CA LEU A 117 1.95 -4.65 6.53
C LEU A 117 2.68 -5.79 7.25
N LEU A 118 3.61 -5.47 8.14
CA LEU A 118 4.32 -6.47 8.94
C LEU A 118 3.39 -7.21 9.92
N MET A 119 2.30 -6.60 10.40
CA MET A 119 1.30 -7.30 11.22
C MET A 119 0.57 -8.40 10.45
N MET A 120 0.46 -8.25 9.13
CA MET A 120 -0.15 -9.26 8.24
C MET A 120 0.88 -10.25 7.68
N TRP A 121 2.16 -10.08 8.03
CA TRP A 121 3.21 -11.00 7.64
C TRP A 121 3.21 -12.24 8.53
N THR A 122 3.24 -13.42 7.91
CA THR A 122 3.37 -14.69 8.63
C THR A 122 4.83 -15.14 8.60
N PRO A 123 5.54 -15.18 9.75
CA PRO A 123 6.91 -15.70 9.82
C PRO A 123 6.96 -17.16 9.32
N GLY A 124 7.98 -17.50 8.52
CA GLY A 124 8.22 -18.88 8.07
C GLY A 124 7.82 -19.20 6.63
N LEU A 125 7.16 -18.28 5.91
CA LEU A 125 6.84 -18.49 4.49
C LEU A 125 8.01 -18.16 3.53
N TRP A 126 8.95 -17.30 3.96
CA TRP A 126 10.10 -16.87 3.17
C TRP A 126 11.36 -16.72 4.04
N ASN A 127 12.52 -17.02 3.46
CA ASN A 127 13.83 -16.90 4.10
C ASN A 127 14.34 -15.44 3.99
N GLU A 128 14.86 -14.88 5.09
CA GLU A 128 15.28 -13.46 5.18
C GLU A 128 16.36 -13.05 4.15
N ALA A 129 17.07 -14.03 3.58
CA ALA A 129 18.08 -13.81 2.54
C ALA A 129 17.51 -13.23 1.22
N ASN A 130 16.19 -13.26 1.00
CA ASN A 130 15.54 -12.81 -0.25
C ASN A 130 14.59 -11.61 -0.07
N MET A 131 14.82 -10.73 0.91
CA MET A 131 13.97 -9.55 1.11
C MET A 131 13.77 -8.69 -0.16
N ASP A 132 14.75 -8.67 -1.06
CA ASP A 132 14.63 -7.96 -2.33
C ASP A 132 13.55 -8.52 -3.26
N ALA A 133 13.38 -9.84 -3.32
CA ALA A 133 12.33 -10.48 -4.11
C ALA A 133 10.95 -10.31 -3.46
N ILE A 134 10.91 -10.21 -2.12
CA ILE A 134 9.69 -10.04 -1.34
C ILE A 134 9.04 -8.68 -1.63
N GLU A 135 9.81 -7.60 -1.76
CA GLU A 135 9.27 -6.26 -2.07
C GLU A 135 8.61 -6.18 -3.45
N TYR A 136 9.22 -6.79 -4.48
CA TYR A 136 8.62 -6.84 -5.82
C TYR A 136 7.38 -7.74 -5.85
N PHE A 137 7.39 -8.84 -5.09
CA PHE A 137 6.19 -9.66 -4.92
C PHE A 137 5.05 -8.85 -4.29
N PHE A 138 5.32 -8.05 -3.26
CA PHE A 138 4.32 -7.17 -2.65
C PHE A 138 3.75 -6.13 -3.62
N LEU A 139 4.60 -5.55 -4.47
CA LEU A 139 4.18 -4.60 -5.50
C LEU A 139 3.19 -5.24 -6.48
N ILE A 140 3.50 -6.44 -6.97
CA ILE A 140 2.63 -7.19 -7.88
C ILE A 140 1.36 -7.66 -7.17
N ALA A 141 1.46 -8.18 -5.95
CA ALA A 141 0.31 -8.57 -5.14
C ALA A 141 -0.65 -7.39 -4.89
N ASN A 142 -0.10 -6.20 -4.60
CA ASN A 142 -0.89 -4.97 -4.45
C ASN A 142 -1.57 -4.58 -5.76
N ALA A 143 -0.92 -4.76 -6.91
CA ALA A 143 -1.57 -4.53 -8.20
C ALA A 143 -2.76 -5.46 -8.43
N PHE A 144 -2.65 -6.76 -8.10
CA PHE A 144 -3.78 -7.69 -8.16
C PHE A 144 -4.89 -7.31 -7.18
N LEU A 145 -4.55 -6.91 -5.96
CA LEU A 145 -5.53 -6.42 -4.98
C LEU A 145 -6.29 -5.20 -5.53
N LYS A 146 -5.61 -4.27 -6.21
CA LYS A 146 -6.26 -3.13 -6.87
C LYS A 146 -7.16 -3.54 -8.01
N ILE A 147 -6.75 -4.51 -8.85
CA ILE A 147 -7.61 -5.05 -9.91
C ILE A 147 -8.88 -5.65 -9.29
N PHE A 148 -8.75 -6.36 -8.18
CA PHE A 148 -9.90 -6.87 -7.44
C PHE A 148 -10.79 -5.72 -6.92
N ILE A 149 -10.20 -4.67 -6.32
CA ILE A 149 -10.95 -3.48 -5.89
C ILE A 149 -11.70 -2.82 -7.05
N VAL A 150 -11.05 -2.67 -8.21
CA VAL A 150 -11.66 -2.17 -9.45
C VAL A 150 -12.84 -3.04 -9.86
N ALA A 151 -12.69 -4.37 -9.85
CA ALA A 151 -13.75 -5.28 -10.26
C ALA A 151 -14.98 -5.19 -9.32
N VAL A 152 -14.77 -5.22 -8.00
CA VAL A 152 -15.87 -5.16 -7.04
C VAL A 152 -16.52 -3.78 -7.01
N THR A 153 -15.72 -2.70 -7.00
CA THR A 153 -16.26 -1.32 -7.04
C THR A 153 -16.97 -1.03 -8.37
N GLY A 154 -16.43 -1.54 -9.47
CA GLY A 154 -17.06 -1.45 -10.79
C GLY A 154 -18.39 -2.21 -10.86
N ALA A 155 -18.53 -3.34 -10.17
CA ALA A 155 -19.81 -4.05 -10.08
C ALA A 155 -20.90 -3.17 -9.42
N GLN A 156 -20.54 -2.39 -8.40
CA GLN A 156 -21.44 -1.46 -7.71
C GLN A 156 -21.95 -0.31 -8.60
N THR A 157 -21.28 -0.05 -9.73
CA THR A 157 -21.74 0.94 -10.73
C THR A 157 -23.04 0.52 -11.42
N TYR A 158 -23.27 -0.78 -11.54
CA TYR A 158 -24.40 -1.33 -12.32
C TYR A 158 -25.50 -1.91 -11.43
N THR A 159 -25.32 -1.89 -10.11
CA THR A 159 -26.23 -2.56 -9.17
C THR A 159 -26.89 -1.55 -8.24
N GLY A 160 -28.19 -1.33 -8.47
CA GLY A 160 -29.19 -0.97 -7.46
C GLY A 160 -29.16 0.42 -6.83
N LEU A 161 -28.05 1.17 -6.85
CA LEU A 161 -27.96 2.46 -6.15
C LEU A 161 -28.55 3.59 -7.01
N THR A 162 -29.87 3.63 -7.20
CA THR A 162 -30.51 4.81 -7.79
C THR A 162 -30.57 5.92 -6.74
N PRO A 163 -29.96 7.09 -6.96
CA PRO A 163 -30.04 8.18 -5.99
C PRO A 163 -31.47 8.71 -5.97
N ASP A 164 -32.27 8.24 -5.02
CA ASP A 164 -33.67 8.64 -4.87
C ASP A 164 -33.84 9.95 -4.09
N THR A 165 -32.72 10.63 -3.79
CA THR A 165 -32.71 11.93 -3.12
C THR A 165 -32.40 13.06 -4.10
N PRO A 166 -33.32 14.05 -4.27
CA PRO A 166 -33.04 15.25 -5.04
C PRO A 166 -31.85 16.00 -4.43
N GLY A 167 -30.69 15.95 -5.09
CA GLY A 167 -29.44 16.57 -4.62
C GLY A 167 -28.45 15.64 -3.91
N GLY A 168 -28.71 14.32 -3.87
CA GLY A 168 -27.74 13.32 -3.40
C GLY A 168 -26.54 13.16 -4.36
N VAL A 169 -25.42 12.65 -3.83
CA VAL A 169 -24.26 12.27 -4.66
C VAL A 169 -24.65 11.03 -5.47
N ASP A 170 -24.42 11.06 -6.78
CA ASP A 170 -24.64 9.90 -7.67
C ASP A 170 -23.57 8.82 -7.38
N THR A 171 -23.88 7.94 -6.42
CA THR A 171 -22.99 6.87 -5.95
C THR A 171 -22.53 5.95 -7.11
N PRO A 172 -23.41 5.48 -8.02
CA PRO A 172 -22.97 4.72 -9.20
C PRO A 172 -21.97 5.46 -10.08
N LEU A 173 -22.24 6.73 -10.42
CA LEU A 173 -21.36 7.51 -11.27
C LEU A 173 -20.01 7.78 -10.58
N PHE A 174 -20.04 8.01 -9.26
CA PHE A 174 -18.81 8.14 -8.47
C PHE A 174 -18.00 6.83 -8.45
N CYS A 175 -18.66 5.67 -8.31
CA CYS A 175 -18.02 4.36 -8.41
C CYS A 175 -17.39 4.12 -9.78
N LEU A 176 -18.05 4.55 -10.87
CA LEU A 176 -17.51 4.46 -12.22
C LEU A 176 -16.21 5.26 -12.35
N TYR A 177 -16.22 6.52 -11.91
CA TYR A 177 -15.03 7.37 -11.95
C TYR A 177 -13.90 6.81 -11.08
N ALA A 178 -14.21 6.39 -9.85
CA ALA A 178 -13.24 5.76 -8.95
C ALA A 178 -12.59 4.53 -9.61
N THR A 179 -13.39 3.69 -10.26
CA THR A 179 -12.96 2.48 -10.95
C THR A 179 -12.07 2.79 -12.15
N MET A 180 -12.47 3.72 -13.01
CA MET A 180 -11.70 4.10 -14.20
C MET A 180 -10.35 4.74 -13.84
N ILE A 181 -10.35 5.64 -12.85
CA ILE A 181 -9.14 6.33 -12.40
C ILE A 181 -8.19 5.33 -11.74
N LEU A 182 -8.70 4.46 -10.85
CA LEU A 182 -7.87 3.43 -10.22
C LEU A 182 -7.30 2.48 -11.26
N LEU A 183 -8.11 1.95 -12.18
CA LEU A 183 -7.67 1.02 -13.23
C LEU A 183 -6.56 1.62 -14.11
N GLY A 184 -6.74 2.86 -14.57
CA GLY A 184 -5.73 3.58 -15.35
C GLY A 184 -4.45 3.85 -14.57
N SER A 185 -4.55 4.04 -13.25
CA SER A 185 -3.39 4.32 -12.39
C SER A 185 -2.51 3.10 -12.13
N ILE A 186 -3.04 1.88 -12.17
CA ILE A 186 -2.32 0.65 -11.81
C ILE A 186 -1.01 0.47 -12.59
N PRO A 187 -0.98 0.44 -13.94
CA PRO A 187 0.26 0.19 -14.68
C PRO A 187 1.33 1.26 -14.41
N LEU A 188 0.92 2.53 -14.32
CA LEU A 188 1.82 3.64 -14.06
C LEU A 188 2.38 3.59 -12.63
N THR A 189 1.58 3.13 -11.67
CA THR A 189 2.00 2.97 -10.27
C THR A 189 3.03 1.86 -10.11
N ILE A 190 2.86 0.73 -10.80
CA ILE A 190 3.85 -0.36 -10.82
C ILE A 190 5.19 0.17 -11.33
N ILE A 191 5.19 0.89 -12.46
CA ILE A 191 6.40 1.48 -13.04
C ILE A 191 7.04 2.46 -12.07
N ALA A 192 6.27 3.41 -11.52
CA ALA A 192 6.77 4.41 -10.59
C ALA A 192 7.37 3.79 -9.33
N GLN A 193 6.72 2.80 -8.73
CA GLN A 193 7.22 2.13 -7.53
C GLN A 193 8.47 1.31 -7.81
N MET A 194 8.58 0.62 -8.95
CA MET A 194 9.82 -0.09 -9.32
C MET A 194 11.02 0.87 -9.33
N PHE A 195 10.88 2.05 -9.94
CA PHE A 195 11.95 3.05 -9.96
C PHE A 195 12.25 3.63 -8.57
N VAL A 196 11.23 3.90 -7.76
CA VAL A 196 11.41 4.44 -6.40
C VAL A 196 12.10 3.43 -5.48
N LEU A 197 11.68 2.16 -5.52
CA LEU A 197 12.32 1.09 -4.74
C LEU A 197 13.77 0.86 -5.18
N GLN A 198 14.02 0.83 -6.49
CA GLN A 198 15.38 0.69 -7.01
C GLN A 198 16.26 1.88 -6.58
N SER A 199 15.75 3.11 -6.63
CA SER A 199 16.46 4.30 -6.15
C SER A 199 16.74 4.23 -4.65
N ALA A 200 15.79 3.79 -3.83
CA ALA A 200 15.98 3.63 -2.39
C ALA A 200 17.07 2.58 -2.07
N LYS A 201 17.12 1.48 -2.82
CA LYS A 201 18.16 0.45 -2.68
C LYS A 201 19.55 0.96 -3.05
N HIS A 202 19.68 1.68 -4.16
CA HIS A 202 20.95 2.28 -4.53
C HIS A 202 21.47 3.28 -3.48
N ALA A 203 20.59 4.05 -2.86
CA ALA A 203 20.95 4.94 -1.76
C ALA A 203 21.41 4.17 -0.51
N ALA A 204 20.71 3.09 -0.14
CA ALA A 204 21.08 2.24 1.00
C ALA A 204 22.45 1.57 0.80
N TRP A 205 22.71 1.02 -0.39
CA TRP A 205 24.01 0.40 -0.72
C TRP A 205 25.16 1.40 -0.76
N GLY A 206 24.90 2.64 -1.22
CA GLY A 206 25.87 3.73 -1.14
C GLY A 206 26.26 4.07 0.29
N GLY A 207 25.28 4.11 1.21
CA GLY A 207 25.52 4.35 2.63
C GLY A 207 26.30 3.23 3.32
N ILE A 208 26.05 1.97 2.96
CA ILE A 208 26.80 0.82 3.51
C ILE A 208 28.25 0.84 3.05
N ARG A 209 28.51 1.09 1.76
CA ARG A 209 29.88 1.22 1.24
C ARG A 209 30.64 2.38 1.87
N ALA A 210 29.98 3.53 2.07
CA ALA A 210 30.59 4.67 2.75
C ALA A 210 31.01 4.32 4.18
N LYS A 211 30.18 3.59 4.93
CA LYS A 211 30.54 3.10 6.28
C LYS A 211 31.69 2.10 6.24
N GLN A 212 31.69 1.16 5.30
CA GLN A 212 32.79 0.20 5.13
C GLN A 212 34.11 0.89 4.76
N ASP A 213 34.07 1.92 3.91
CA ASP A 213 35.24 2.72 3.55
C ASP A 213 35.77 3.52 4.75
N GLU A 214 34.89 4.04 5.61
CA GLU A 214 35.28 4.69 6.87
C GLU A 214 35.91 3.70 7.85
N GLU A 215 35.33 2.51 8.01
CA GLU A 215 35.86 1.43 8.84
C GLU A 215 37.23 0.93 8.34
N MET A 216 37.39 0.75 7.02
CA MET A 216 38.67 0.37 6.42
C MET A 216 39.73 1.46 6.58
N LYS A 217 39.37 2.75 6.41
CA LYS A 217 40.29 3.87 6.65
C LYS A 217 40.68 3.97 8.13
N ALA A 218 39.74 3.73 9.04
CA ALA A 218 40.01 3.70 10.48
C ALA A 218 40.93 2.53 10.86
N ALA A 219 40.71 1.35 10.29
CA ALA A 219 41.55 0.17 10.49
C ALA A 219 42.98 0.39 9.95
N ALA A 220 43.13 0.92 8.73
CA ALA A 220 44.43 1.23 8.13
C ALA A 220 45.21 2.27 8.96
N LYS A 221 44.52 3.28 9.50
CA LYS A 221 45.14 4.27 10.40
C LYS A 221 45.60 3.63 11.72
N ALA A 222 44.82 2.69 12.27
CA ALA A 222 45.19 1.97 13.49
C ALA A 222 46.39 1.04 13.28
N GLU A 223 46.50 0.37 12.14
CA GLU A 223 47.66 -0.45 11.79
C GLU A 223 48.92 0.39 11.58
N GLY A 224 48.84 1.51 10.87
CA GLY A 224 49.97 2.42 10.69
C GLY A 224 50.50 3.00 12.03
N VAL A 225 49.62 3.24 13.01
CA VAL A 225 50.04 3.64 14.37
C VAL A 225 50.77 2.51 15.10
N LYS A 226 50.30 1.27 14.97
CA LYS A 226 50.96 0.09 15.59
C LYS A 226 52.33 -0.17 14.98
N GLU A 227 52.48 -0.06 13.66
CA GLU A 227 53.76 -0.20 12.98
C GLU A 227 54.74 0.92 13.38
N GLY A 228 54.26 2.16 13.45
CA GLY A 228 55.06 3.30 13.92
C GLY A 228 55.54 3.14 15.37
N GLN A 229 54.69 2.63 16.27
CA GLN A 229 55.06 2.34 17.65
C GLN A 229 56.08 1.20 17.75
N LYS A 230 55.94 0.15 16.93
CA LYS A 230 56.89 -0.97 16.87
C LYS A 230 58.26 -0.52 16.34
N ALA A 231 58.29 0.29 15.29
CA ALA A 231 59.53 0.84 14.74
C ALA A 231 60.23 1.79 15.74
N ALA A 232 59.47 2.61 16.48
CA ALA A 232 60.02 3.47 17.53
C ALA A 232 60.62 2.67 18.69
N ALA A 233 59.96 1.57 19.10
CA ALA A 233 60.47 0.68 20.13
C ALA A 233 61.79 -0.01 19.71
N GLU A 234 61.88 -0.48 18.46
CA GLU A 234 63.12 -1.07 17.91
C GLU A 234 64.27 -0.05 17.80
N ALA A 235 63.97 1.19 17.41
CA ALA A 235 64.96 2.27 17.36
C ALA A 235 65.49 2.65 18.75
N ALA A 236 64.61 2.68 19.77
CA ALA A 236 65.00 2.91 21.16
C ALA A 236 65.88 1.77 21.71
N ALA A 237 65.56 0.52 21.39
CA ALA A 237 66.35 -0.65 21.77
C ALA A 237 67.76 -0.66 21.14
N LYS A 238 67.90 -0.19 19.90
CA LYS A 238 69.23 -0.05 19.24
C LYS A 238 70.08 1.08 19.83
N LYS A 239 69.47 2.19 20.27
CA LYS A 239 70.21 3.28 20.92
C LYS A 239 70.76 2.90 22.30
N SER A 240 70.07 2.06 23.06
CA SER A 240 70.53 1.64 24.40
C SER A 240 71.68 0.61 24.36
N SER A 241 71.79 -0.18 23.29
CA SER A 241 72.90 -1.13 23.12
C SER A 241 74.19 -0.47 22.59
N SER A 242 74.09 0.62 21.84
CA SER A 242 75.24 1.39 21.35
C SER A 242 75.93 2.27 22.41
N SER A 243 75.25 2.56 23.53
CA SER A 243 75.80 3.38 24.62
C SER A 243 76.56 2.57 25.68
N LYS A 244 76.64 1.23 25.53
CA LYS A 244 77.29 0.30 26.47
C LYS A 244 78.61 -0.30 25.96
N LYS A 245 79.14 0.20 24.83
CA LYS A 245 80.50 -0.09 24.36
C LYS A 245 81.35 1.17 24.48
#